data_AF-A0A355UJQ0-F1
#
_entry.id   AF-A0A355UJQ0-F1
#
_cell.length_a   1.000
_cell.length_b   1.000
_cell.length_c   1.000
_cell.angle_alpha   90.00
_cell.angle_beta   90.00
_cell.angle_gamma   90.00
#
_symmetry.space_group_name_H-M   'P 1'
#
loop_
_entity.id
_entity.type
_entity.pdbx_description
1 polymer ?
#
loop_
_entity_poly.entity_id
_entity_poly.type
_entity_poly.pdbx_seq_one_letter_code
_entity_poly.pdbx_strand_id
1 'polypeptide(L)' 'MKAEEIFKEILKSPELQSVFRIQTEELKNVSLHEKSDYPVIEIIKEIINGQENHKNKEQIFQIIQKQIIQL' A
#
# COMPACT_ATOMS: atom_id res chain seq x y z
N MET A 1 -8.54 14.19 2.88
CA MET A 1 -7.44 13.92 1.92
C MET A 1 -7.91 12.83 0.99
N LYS A 2 -7.60 12.92 -0.30
CA LYS A 2 -7.91 11.87 -1.29
C LYS A 2 -6.98 10.66 -1.10
N ALA A 3 -7.38 9.47 -1.54
CA ALA A 3 -6.54 8.27 -1.46
C ALA A 3 -5.12 8.50 -2.02
N GLU A 4 -5.04 9.15 -3.17
CA GLU A 4 -3.77 9.49 -3.84
C GLU A 4 -2.85 10.39 -2.99
N GLU A 5 -3.42 11.32 -2.23
CA GLU A 5 -2.67 12.22 -1.36
C GLU A 5 -2.13 11.47 -0.14
N ILE A 6 -2.97 10.60 0.46
CA ILE A 6 -2.57 9.74 1.58
C ILE A 6 -1.44 8.81 1.15
N PHE A 7 -1.57 8.20 -0.03
CA PHE A 7 -0.54 7.31 -0.57
C PHE A 7 0.79 8.02 -0.74
N LYS A 8 0.80 9.21 -1.35
CA LYS A 8 2.01 10.03 -1.52
C LYS A 8 2.67 10.44 -0.21
N GLU A 9 1.89 10.73 0.83
CA GLU A 9 2.46 11.00 2.16
C GLU A 9 3.07 9.75 2.79
N ILE A 10 2.43 8.59 2.65
CA ILE A 10 2.98 7.32 3.15
C ILE A 10 4.28 6.95 2.43
N LEU A 11 4.43 7.23 1.13
CA LEU A 11 5.68 6.96 0.41
C LEU A 11 6.89 7.76 0.95
N LYS A 12 6.67 8.82 1.73
CA LYS A 12 7.74 9.60 2.38
C LYS A 12 8.19 9.00 3.72
N SER A 13 7.51 7.96 4.20
CA SER A 13 7.79 7.30 5.48
C SER A 13 9.21 6.69 5.48
N PRO A 14 10.08 7.05 6.45
CA PRO A 14 11.41 6.45 6.57
C PRO A 14 11.36 4.94 6.91
N GLU A 15 10.23 4.43 7.38
CA GLU A 15 10.00 3.01 7.66
C GLU A 15 10.03 2.17 6.38
N LEU A 16 9.60 2.70 5.23
CA LEU A 16 9.70 2.00 3.94
C LEU A 16 11.16 1.69 3.56
N GLN A 17 12.09 2.56 3.98
CA GLN A 17 13.53 2.35 3.77
C GLN A 17 14.16 1.53 4.90
N SER A 18 13.91 1.91 6.15
CA SER A 18 14.61 1.31 7.31
C SER A 18 14.11 -0.10 7.66
N VAL A 19 12.82 -0.37 7.50
CA VAL A 19 12.20 -1.68 7.81
C VAL A 19 12.08 -2.53 6.57
N PHE A 20 11.52 -1.97 5.49
CA PHE A 20 11.22 -2.71 4.27
C PHE A 20 12.34 -2.67 3.22
N ARG A 21 13.41 -1.88 3.46
CA ARG A 21 14.59 -1.80 2.59
C ARG A 21 14.28 -1.39 1.15
N ILE A 22 13.19 -0.66 0.92
CA ILE A 22 12.83 -0.12 -0.40
C ILE A 22 13.62 1.16 -0.63
N GLN A 23 14.33 1.26 -1.76
CA GLN A 23 15.12 2.47 -2.02
C GLN A 23 14.23 3.64 -2.42
N THR A 24 14.67 4.86 -2.07
CA THR A 24 13.95 6.09 -2.41
C THR A 24 13.66 6.22 -3.91
N GLU A 25 14.60 5.83 -4.77
CA GLU A 25 14.43 5.90 -6.22
C GLU A 25 13.33 4.95 -6.72
N GLU A 26 13.17 3.78 -6.08
CA GLU A 26 12.13 2.82 -6.40
C GLU A 26 10.75 3.35 -6.01
N LEU A 27 10.65 4.04 -4.86
CA LEU A 27 9.41 4.66 -4.38
C LEU A 27 8.89 5.79 -5.28
N LYS A 28 9.77 6.49 -6.03
CA LYS A 28 9.36 7.59 -6.92
C LYS A 28 8.46 7.15 -8.06
N ASN A 29 8.59 5.90 -8.49
CA ASN A 29 7.84 5.33 -9.61
C ASN A 29 6.61 4.55 -9.17
N VAL A 30 6.36 4.45 -7.86
CA VAL A 30 5.22 3.70 -7.34
C VAL A 30 3.93 4.53 -7.51
N SER A 31 2.92 3.91 -8.13
CA SER A 31 1.57 4.46 -8.30
C SER A 31 0.55 3.69 -7.46
N LEU A 32 -0.50 4.38 -6.98
CA LEU A 32 -1.63 3.74 -6.26
C LEU A 32 -2.40 2.75 -7.16
N HIS A 33 -2.39 2.98 -8.47
CA HIS A 33 -3.23 2.25 -9.43
C HIS A 33 -2.50 1.17 -10.22
N GLU A 34 -1.18 1.18 -10.21
CA GLU A 34 -0.35 0.18 -10.89
C GLU A 34 0.14 -0.85 -9.88
N LYS A 35 0.40 -2.08 -10.33
CA LYS A 35 0.94 -3.13 -9.46
C LYS A 35 2.35 -2.78 -9.02
N SER A 36 2.65 -2.94 -7.73
CA SER A 36 3.99 -2.83 -7.18
C SER A 36 4.64 -4.20 -7.02
N ASP A 37 5.96 -4.24 -7.17
CA ASP A 37 6.77 -5.42 -6.87
C ASP A 37 6.95 -5.63 -5.35
N TYR A 38 6.58 -4.65 -4.52
CA TYR A 38 6.69 -4.74 -3.06
C TYR A 38 5.36 -5.14 -2.43
N PRO A 39 5.28 -6.32 -1.77
CA PRO A 39 4.05 -6.76 -1.10
C PRO A 39 3.53 -5.75 -0.06
N VAL A 40 4.43 -5.08 0.67
CA VAL A 40 4.02 -4.05 1.66
C VAL A 40 3.29 -2.88 1.00
N ILE A 41 3.71 -2.49 -0.21
CA ILE A 41 3.09 -1.40 -0.95
C ILE A 41 1.68 -1.83 -1.41
N GLU A 42 1.51 -3.07 -1.88
CA GLU A 42 0.19 -3.59 -2.25
C GLU A 42 -0.77 -3.64 -1.04
N ILE A 43 -0.26 -4.02 0.13
CA ILE A 43 -1.03 -3.98 1.38
C ILE A 43 -1.47 -2.56 1.72
N ILE A 44 -0.57 -1.59 1.63
CA ILE A 44 -0.89 -0.17 1.86
C ILE A 44 -1.98 0.31 0.91
N LYS A 45 -1.88 -0.03 -0.38
CA LYS A 45 -2.89 0.31 -1.39
C LYS A 45 -4.26 -0.28 -1.06
N GLU A 46 -4.31 -1.56 -0.65
CA GLU A 46 -5.58 -2.20 -0.29
C GLU A 46 -6.23 -1.53 0.94
N ILE A 47 -5.44 -1.10 1.92
CA ILE A 47 -5.94 -0.36 3.08
C ILE A 47 -6.54 0.98 2.63
N ILE A 48 -5.80 1.76 1.85
CA ILE A 48 -6.25 3.09 1.40
C ILE A 48 -7.50 2.97 0.52
N ASN A 49 -7.45 2.12 -0.51
CA ASN A 49 -8.57 1.90 -1.42
C ASN A 49 -9.77 1.31 -0.68
N GLY A 50 -9.54 0.42 0.29
CA GLY A 50 -10.59 -0.13 1.14
C GLY A 50 -11.30 0.95 1.94
N GLN A 51 -10.56 1.87 2.56
CA GLN A 51 -11.13 3.00 3.29
C GLN A 51 -11.90 3.96 2.36
N GLU A 52 -11.34 4.29 1.19
CA GLU A 52 -12.01 5.17 0.21
C GLU A 52 -13.33 4.55 -0.31
N ASN A 53 -13.36 3.23 -0.48
CA ASN A 53 -14.55 2.49 -0.91
C ASN A 53 -15.46 2.04 0.26
N HIS A 54 -15.31 2.63 1.45
CA HIS A 54 -16.13 2.35 2.63
C HIS A 54 -16.18 0.86 3.04
N LYS A 55 -15.13 0.09 2.74
CA LYS A 55 -14.99 -1.29 3.24
C LYS A 55 -14.71 -1.24 4.75
N ASN A 56 -15.29 -2.18 5.48
CA ASN A 56 -14.97 -2.36 6.90
C ASN A 56 -13.61 -3.04 7.07
N LYS A 57 -13.10 -3.06 8.31
CA LYS A 57 -11.77 -3.58 8.62
C LYS A 57 -11.66 -5.08 8.29
N GLU A 58 -12.72 -5.84 8.54
CA GLU A 58 -12.77 -7.27 8.27
C GLU A 58 -12.66 -7.57 6.77
N GLN A 59 -13.35 -6.80 5.93
CA GLN A 59 -13.29 -6.91 4.48
C GLN A 59 -11.90 -6.58 3.94
N ILE A 60 -11.29 -5.49 4.42
CA ILE A 60 -9.92 -5.12 4.04
C ILE A 60 -8.94 -6.22 4.44
N PHE A 61 -9.05 -6.72 5.67
CA PHE A 61 -8.19 -7.79 6.17
C PHE A 61 -8.33 -9.08 5.36
N GLN A 62 -9.55 -9.49 5.00
CA GLN A 62 -9.77 -10.66 4.17
C GLN A 62 -9.12 -10.54 2.79
N ILE A 63 -9.08 -9.34 2.20
CA ILE A 63 -8.44 -9.12 0.90
C ILE A 63 -6.92 -9.22 1.02
N ILE A 64 -6.34 -8.57 2.03
CA ILE A 64 -4.91 -8.67 2.34
C ILE A 64 -4.52 -10.14 2.61
N GLN A 65 -5.31 -10.85 3.40
CA GLN A 65 -5.08 -12.26 3.70
C GLN A 65 -5.07 -13.14 2.44
N LYS A 66 -6.01 -12.90 1.50
CA LYS A 66 -6.04 -13.63 0.22
C LYS A 66 -4.79 -13.37 -0.62
N GLN A 67 -4.30 -12.13 -0.64
CA GLN A 67 -3.06 -11.80 -1.35
C GLN A 67 -1.85 -12.55 -0.75
N ILE A 68 -1.75 -12.61 0.58
CA ILE A 68 -0.64 -13.31 1.26
C ILE A 68 -0.68 -14.82 0.99
N ILE A 69 -1.86 -15.44 0.99
CA ILE A 69 -2.01 -16.89 0.75
C ILE A 69 -1.70 -17.26 -0.71
N GLN A 70 -1.83 -16.32 -1.64
CA GLN A 70 -1.59 -16.52 -3.07
C GLN A 70 -0.15 -16.19 -3.50
N LEU A 71 0.69 -15.67 -2.58
CA LEU A 71 2.13 -15.41 -2.77
C LEU A 71 2.95 -16.65 -2.40
#